data_AF-A0A7C3TDS1-F1
#
_entry.id   AF-A0A7C3TDS1-F1
#
_cell.length_a   1.000
_cell.length_b   1.000
_cell.length_c   1.000
_cell.angle_alpha   90.00
_cell.angle_beta   90.00
_cell.angle_gamma   90.00
#
_symmetry.space_group_name_H-M   'P 1'
#
loop_
_entity.id
_entity.type
_entity.pdbx_description
1 polymer ?
#
loop_
_entity_poly.entity_id
_entity_poly.type
_entity_poly.pdbx_seq_one_letter_code
_entity_poly.pdbx_strand_id
1 'polypeptide(L)' 'MPSLGTIGKRNMVGKGRILRVTKVSTDFQTRIPVEVAKIIGIQVGDSVVWRLEDKRIIVEKA' A
#
# COMPACT_ATOMS: atom_id res chain seq x y z
N MET A 1 17.13 -29.59 -25.43
CA MET A 1 16.15 -29.40 -24.32
C MET A 1 16.58 -28.21 -23.48
N PRO A 2 15.88 -27.07 -23.50
CA PRO A 2 16.13 -26.00 -22.53
C PRO A 2 15.17 -26.14 -21.33
N SER A 3 15.75 -26.22 -20.14
CA SER A 3 15.04 -26.22 -18.85
C SER A 3 14.41 -24.86 -18.59
N LEU A 4 13.12 -24.84 -18.23
CA LEU A 4 12.38 -23.63 -17.90
C LEU A 4 13.04 -22.87 -16.74
N GLY A 5 13.41 -21.63 -17.02
CA GLY A 5 13.98 -20.71 -16.07
C GLY A 5 13.07 -20.42 -14.88
N THR A 6 13.73 -20.15 -13.76
CA THR A 6 13.21 -19.55 -12.53
C THR A 6 12.13 -18.51 -12.84
N ILE A 7 10.91 -18.79 -12.41
CA ILE A 7 9.77 -17.87 -12.46
C ILE A 7 10.13 -16.70 -11.54
N GLY A 8 10.74 -15.66 -12.11
CA GLY A 8 10.84 -14.36 -11.47
C GLY A 8 9.44 -13.94 -11.04
N LYS A 9 9.28 -13.63 -9.76
CA LYS A 9 8.04 -13.11 -9.19
C LYS A 9 7.56 -11.99 -10.10
N ARG A 10 6.43 -12.20 -10.78
CA ARG A 10 5.80 -11.18 -11.61
C ARG A 10 5.52 -9.98 -10.70
N ASN A 11 6.19 -8.87 -10.96
CA ASN A 11 5.75 -7.57 -10.46
C ASN A 11 4.36 -7.33 -11.06
N MET A 12 3.32 -7.62 -10.27
CA MET A 12 1.97 -7.17 -10.57
C MET A 12 1.96 -5.66 -10.38
N VAL A 13 2.14 -4.91 -11.46
CA VAL A 13 1.87 -3.47 -11.45
C VAL A 13 0.35 -3.34 -11.26
N GLY A 14 -0.08 -3.29 -9.99
CA GLY A 14 -1.47 -3.16 -9.63
C GLY A 14 -2.02 -1.87 -10.24
N LYS A 15 -3.10 -1.97 -11.03
CA LYS A 15 -3.89 -0.82 -11.45
C LYS A 15 -4.56 -0.22 -10.20
N GLY A 16 -3.81 0.57 -9.44
CA GLY A 16 -4.33 1.30 -8.28
C GLY A 16 -5.32 2.36 -8.73
N ARG A 17 -6.44 2.49 -8.00
CA ARG A 17 -7.35 3.63 -8.11
C ARG A 17 -7.12 4.57 -6.93
N ILE A 18 -7.25 5.88 -7.16
CA ILE A 18 -7.21 6.87 -6.08
C ILE A 18 -8.52 6.76 -5.30
N LEU A 19 -8.43 6.41 -4.01
CA LEU A 19 -9.61 6.34 -3.14
C LEU A 19 -9.99 7.73 -2.59
N ARG A 20 -8.99 8.48 -2.12
CA ARG A 20 -9.14 9.85 -1.61
C ARG A 20 -7.77 10.53 -1.56
N VAL A 21 -7.77 11.86 -1.61
CA VAL A 21 -6.60 12.71 -1.33
C VAL A 21 -6.77 13.32 0.05
N THR A 22 -5.76 13.17 0.90
CA THR A 22 -5.71 13.79 2.23
C THR A 22 -4.56 14.77 2.31
N LYS A 23 -4.71 15.80 3.14
CA LYS A 23 -3.61 16.72 3.43
C LYS A 23 -2.72 16.10 4.51
N VAL A 24 -1.42 16.35 4.38
CA VAL A 24 -0.46 16.13 5.45
C VAL A 24 -0.64 17.25 6.48
N SER A 25 -0.82 16.91 7.75
CA SER A 25 -0.96 17.87 8.83
C SER A 25 0.40 18.33 9.37
N THR A 26 0.38 19.11 10.45
CA THR A 26 1.57 19.30 11.29
C THR A 26 2.13 17.93 11.69
N ASP A 27 3.45 17.87 11.88
CA ASP A 27 4.19 16.64 12.26
C ASP A 27 4.19 15.51 11.21
N PHE A 28 3.96 15.85 9.93
CA PHE A 28 4.01 14.90 8.81
C PHE A 28 3.01 13.72 8.90
N GLN A 29 1.91 13.93 9.62
CA GLN A 29 0.88 12.90 9.78
C GLN A 29 -0.18 13.01 8.68
N THR A 30 -0.75 11.87 8.30
CA THR A 30 -1.97 11.82 7.46
C THR A 30 -3.06 11.07 8.20
N ARG A 31 -4.29 11.55 8.09
CA ARG A 31 -5.45 10.83 8.61
C ARG A 31 -5.90 9.82 7.58
N ILE A 32 -6.02 8.56 7.99
CA ILE A 32 -6.63 7.51 7.17
C ILE A 32 -8.14 7.81 7.11
N PRO A 33 -8.73 8.05 5.93
CA PRO A 33 -10.17 8.25 5.81
C PRO A 33 -10.94 7.01 6.27
N VAL A 34 -12.10 7.20 6.91
CA VAL A 34 -12.90 6.10 7.48
C VAL A 34 -13.25 5.04 6.44
N GLU A 35 -13.57 5.47 5.22
CA GLU A 35 -13.86 4.58 4.09
C GLU A 35 -12.66 3.74 3.66
N VAL A 36 -11.44 4.32 3.68
CA VAL A 36 -10.21 3.58 3.38
C VAL A 36 -9.92 2.58 4.49
N ALA A 37 -10.07 3.01 5.75
CA ALA A 37 -9.86 2.15 6.91
C ALA A 37 -10.78 0.92 6.90
N LYS A 38 -12.05 1.09 6.51
CA LYS A 38 -13.02 0.00 6.34
C LYS A 38 -12.62 -0.97 5.22
N ILE A 39 -12.10 -0.46 4.09
CA ILE A 39 -11.67 -1.29 2.96
C ILE A 39 -10.46 -2.16 3.35
N ILE A 40 -9.48 -1.58 4.05
CA ILE A 40 -8.25 -2.29 4.44
C ILE A 40 -8.36 -3.01 5.79
N GLY A 41 -9.48 -2.86 6.49
CA GLY A 41 -9.74 -3.52 7.78
C GLY A 41 -8.83 -3.07 8.92
N ILE A 42 -8.46 -1.78 8.96
CA ILE A 42 -7.60 -1.22 10.01
C ILE A 42 -8.41 -0.53 11.12
N GLN A 43 -7.93 -0.65 12.36
CA GLN A 43 -8.51 -0.04 13.54
C GLN A 43 -7.47 0.77 14.35
N VAL A 44 -7.94 1.58 15.29
CA VAL A 44 -7.05 2.32 16.20
C VAL A 44 -6.24 1.31 17.03
N GLY A 45 -4.91 1.45 17.02
CA GLY A 45 -4.00 0.53 17.70
C GLY A 45 -3.36 -0.52 16.76
N ASP A 46 -3.88 -0.70 15.55
CA ASP A 46 -3.23 -1.54 14.54
C ASP A 46 -1.94 -0.89 14.04
N SER A 47 -0.98 -1.74 13.65
CA SER A 47 0.24 -1.31 12.97
C SER A 47 0.07 -1.30 11.45
N VAL A 48 0.80 -0.43 10.77
CA VAL A 48 0.90 -0.37 9.30
C VAL A 48 2.34 -0.56 8.84
N VAL A 49 2.49 -1.20 7.69
CA VAL A 49 3.78 -1.30 6.99
C VAL A 49 3.81 -0.27 5.87
N TRP A 50 4.95 0.41 5.76
CA TRP A 50 5.26 1.32 4.68
C TRP A 50 6.26 0.64 3.75
N ARG A 51 5.83 0.27 2.54
CA ARG A 51 6.68 -0.38 1.54
C ARG A 51 6.94 0.59 0.38
N LEU A 52 8.20 0.70 -0.02
CA LEU A 52 8.61 1.42 -1.22
C LEU A 52 8.64 0.43 -2.40
N GLU A 53 7.77 0.65 -3.38
CA GLU A 53 7.78 -0.09 -4.64
C GLU A 53 7.97 0.88 -5.81
N ASP A 54 9.05 0.69 -6.55
CA ASP A 54 9.53 1.59 -7.60
C ASP A 54 9.70 3.05 -7.14
N LYS A 55 8.65 3.85 -7.30
CA LYS A 55 8.57 5.27 -6.94
C LYS A 55 7.29 5.61 -6.15
N ARG A 56 6.64 4.60 -5.57
CA ARG A 56 5.38 4.73 -4.84
C ARG A 56 5.53 4.15 -3.45
N ILE A 57 4.94 4.83 -2.49
CA ILE A 57 4.77 4.31 -1.14
C ILE A 57 3.44 3.57 -1.08
N ILE A 58 3.48 2.31 -0.71
CA ILE A 58 2.32 1.47 -0.43
C ILE A 58 2.20 1.35 1.09
N VAL A 59 1.00 1.60 1.59
CA VAL A 59 0.65 1.41 3.00
C VAL A 59 -0.25 0.20 3.10
N GLU A 60 0.16 -0.77 3.92
CA GLU A 60 -0.58 -2.00 4.16
C GLU A 60 -0.77 -2.22 5.66
N LYS A 61 -1.81 -2.95 6.03
CA LYS A 61 -1.93 -3.44 7.41
C LYS A 61 -0.79 -4.42 7.69
N ALA A 62 -0.13 -4.26 8.83
CA ALA A 62 0.92 -5.16 9.31
C ALA A 62 0.38 -6.51 9.75
#